data_AF-T1CAW3-F1
#
_entry.id   AF-T1CAW3-F1
#
_cell.length_a   1.000
_cell.length_b   1.000
_cell.length_c   1.000
_cell.angle_alpha   90.00
_cell.angle_beta   90.00
_cell.angle_gamma   90.00
#
_symmetry.space_group_name_H-M   'P 1'
#
loop_
_entity.id
_entity.type
_entity.pdbx_description
1 polymer ?
#
loop_
_entity_poly.entity_id
_entity_poly.type
_entity_poly.pdbx_seq_one_letter_code
_entity_poly.pdbx_strand_id
1 'polypeptide(L)'
;PRERVYRAAIARLDAVLGARFDAVAARRLRLHGDCHAGNVLWAGSGPALVDFDDARMGPAVQDLWMLATDAIAMQQLLEGYEQMRPFDRAELALVPA
;
A
#
# COMPACT_ATOMS: atom_id res chain seq x y z
N PRO A 1 23.61 11.80 20.67
CA PRO A 1 23.94 10.36 20.54
C PRO A 1 22.86 9.51 19.84
N ARG A 2 21.61 9.49 20.34
CA ARG A 2 20.50 8.71 19.75
C ARG A 2 20.05 9.24 18.38
N GLU A 3 19.99 10.56 18.23
CA GLU A 3 19.61 11.21 16.97
C GLU A 3 20.49 10.79 15.78
N ARG A 4 21.81 10.69 15.99
CA ARG A 4 22.75 10.21 14.96
C ARG A 4 22.48 8.76 14.56
N VAL A 5 22.10 7.91 15.52
CA VAL A 5 21.73 6.52 15.26
C VAL A 5 20.44 6.45 14.45
N TYR A 6 19.41 7.23 14.82
CA TYR A 6 18.16 7.28 14.07
C TYR A 6 18.37 7.79 12.64
N ARG A 7 19.12 8.88 12.44
CA ARG A 7 19.43 9.37 11.09
C ARG A 7 20.13 8.32 10.24
N ALA A 8 21.11 7.61 10.80
CA ALA A 8 21.82 6.55 10.08
C ALA A 8 20.90 5.37 9.73
N ALA A 9 20.01 4.98 10.64
CA ALA A 9 19.02 3.93 10.39
C ALA A 9 18.03 4.33 9.29
N ILE A 10 17.49 5.56 9.35
CA ILE A 10 16.58 6.12 8.35
C ILE A 10 17.26 6.17 6.98
N ALA A 11 18.49 6.69 6.90
CA ALA A 11 19.22 6.76 5.62
C ALA A 11 19.45 5.37 5.00
N ARG A 12 19.72 4.35 5.83
CA ARG A 12 19.85 2.97 5.36
C ARG A 12 18.53 2.41 4.85
N LEU A 13 17.43 2.66 5.55
CA LEU A 13 16.10 2.23 5.11
C LEU A 13 15.70 2.93 3.82
N ASP A 14 15.89 4.24 3.73
CA ASP A 14 15.59 5.06 2.56
C ASP A 14 16.33 4.54 1.31
N ALA A 15 17.62 4.23 1.43
CA ALA A 15 18.39 3.65 0.32
C ALA A 15 17.85 2.27 -0.13
N VAL A 16 17.49 1.39 0.81
CA VAL A 16 16.95 0.06 0.49
C VAL A 16 15.54 0.16 -0.11
N LEU A 17 14.69 1.01 0.46
CA LEU A 17 13.34 1.23 -0.03
C LEU A 17 13.38 1.86 -1.42
N GLY A 18 14.14 2.94 -1.62
CA GLY A 18 14.33 3.57 -2.91
C GLY A 18 14.74 2.58 -4.00
N ALA A 19 15.76 1.75 -3.74
CA ALA A 19 16.18 0.73 -4.69
C ALA A 19 15.08 -0.30 -5.03
N ARG A 20 14.25 -0.70 -4.07
CA ARG A 20 13.09 -1.60 -4.33
C ARG A 20 12.01 -0.92 -5.16
N PHE A 21 11.67 0.32 -4.83
CA PHE A 21 10.70 1.10 -5.58
C PHE A 21 11.15 1.35 -7.02
N ASP A 22 12.43 1.67 -7.22
CA ASP A 22 13.03 1.87 -8.55
C ASP A 22 13.03 0.57 -9.37
N ALA A 23 13.34 -0.57 -8.74
CA ALA A 23 13.35 -1.87 -9.41
C ALA A 23 11.95 -2.33 -9.87
N VAL A 24 10.91 -2.00 -9.12
CA VAL A 24 9.52 -2.30 -9.49
C VAL A 24 8.99 -1.29 -10.52
N ALA A 25 9.41 -0.02 -10.43
CA ALA A 25 8.97 1.05 -11.32
C ALA A 25 7.43 1.15 -11.45
N ALA A 26 6.73 0.95 -10.32
CA ALA A 26 5.28 0.88 -10.28
C ALA A 26 4.60 2.15 -10.81
N ARG A 27 3.47 1.99 -11.50
CA ARG A 27 2.62 3.11 -11.88
C ARG A 27 2.11 3.82 -10.64
N ARG A 28 2.25 5.16 -10.59
CA ARG A 28 1.71 5.95 -9.49
C ARG A 28 0.25 6.33 -9.72
N LEU A 29 -0.59 6.09 -8.72
CA LEU A 29 -2.02 6.33 -8.70
C LEU A 29 -2.39 7.15 -7.45
N ARG A 30 -3.56 7.78 -7.44
CA ARG A 30 -4.10 8.37 -6.22
C ARG A 30 -4.53 7.24 -5.29
N LEU A 31 -3.99 7.24 -4.09
CA LEU A 31 -4.22 6.27 -3.03
C LEU A 31 -5.01 6.92 -1.90
N HIS A 32 -5.69 6.09 -1.12
CA HIS A 32 -6.15 6.45 0.21
C HIS A 32 -4.96 6.71 1.14
N GLY A 33 -3.89 5.91 1.02
CA GLY A 33 -2.64 6.08 1.78
C GLY A 33 -2.67 5.42 3.16
N ASP A 34 -3.87 5.21 3.72
CA ASP A 34 -4.14 4.51 4.99
C ASP A 34 -5.34 3.54 4.89
N CYS A 35 -5.39 2.71 3.84
CA CYS A 35 -6.55 1.88 3.50
C CYS A 35 -6.68 0.59 4.34
N HIS A 36 -6.70 0.70 5.67
CA HIS A 36 -6.94 -0.44 6.55
C HIS A 36 -8.42 -0.62 6.90
N ALA A 37 -8.80 -1.78 7.42
CA ALA A 37 -10.19 -2.13 7.72
C ALA A 37 -10.93 -1.14 8.66
N GLY A 38 -10.20 -0.38 9.49
CA GLY A 38 -10.77 0.65 10.37
C GLY A 38 -11.29 1.87 9.62
N ASN A 39 -10.77 2.13 8.42
CA ASN A 39 -11.19 3.21 7.52
C ASN A 39 -12.22 2.75 6.48
N VAL A 40 -12.79 1.56 6.66
CA VAL A 40 -13.89 1.04 5.83
C VAL A 40 -15.16 0.94 6.67
N LEU A 41 -16.15 1.79 6.39
CA LEU A 41 -17.44 1.75 7.05
C LEU A 41 -18.46 1.00 6.20
N TRP A 42 -19.22 0.09 6.81
CA TRP A 42 -20.36 -0.56 6.15
C TRP A 42 -21.62 0.30 6.27
N ALA A 43 -22.12 0.79 5.14
CA ALA A 43 -23.40 1.46 5.04
C ALA A 43 -24.42 0.58 4.28
N GLY A 44 -25.69 0.98 4.26
CA GLY A 44 -26.75 0.24 3.56
C GLY A 44 -26.51 0.07 2.04
N SER A 45 -25.67 0.93 1.43
CA SER A 45 -25.28 0.85 0.02
C SER A 45 -23.99 0.05 -0.23
N GLY A 46 -23.35 -0.48 0.82
CA GLY A 46 -22.06 -1.16 0.73
C GLY A 46 -20.93 -0.43 1.49
N PRO A 47 -19.67 -0.84 1.28
CA PRO A 47 -18.52 -0.25 1.95
C PRO A 47 -18.26 1.18 1.47
N ALA A 48 -17.90 2.07 2.40
CA ALA A 48 -17.45 3.42 2.13
C ALA A 48 -16.09 3.64 2.79
N LEU A 49 -15.13 4.16 2.00
CA LEU A 49 -13.84 4.60 2.52
C LEU A 49 -14.00 5.96 3.21
N VAL A 50 -13.33 6.15 4.34
CA VAL A 50 -13.32 7.38 5.14
C VAL A 50 -11.89 7.72 5.56
N ASP A 51 -11.65 8.98 5.94
CA ASP A 51 -10.34 9.49 6.37
C ASP A 51 -9.28 9.54 5.25
N PHE A 52 -9.35 10.60 4.44
CA PHE A 52 -8.46 10.80 3.29
C PHE A 52 -7.28 11.74 3.58
N ASP A 53 -6.95 12.01 4.84
CA ASP A 53 -5.87 12.94 5.19
C ASP A 53 -4.47 12.43 4.79
N ASP A 54 -4.33 11.11 4.62
CA ASP A 54 -3.12 10.43 4.14
C ASP A 54 -3.06 10.20 2.62
N ALA A 55 -4.07 10.69 1.88
CA ALA A 55 -4.20 10.45 0.45
C ALA A 55 -3.02 11.03 -0.34
N ARG A 56 -2.39 10.17 -1.15
CA ARG A 56 -1.13 10.51 -1.85
C ARG A 56 -0.98 9.75 -3.16
N MET A 57 0.07 10.08 -3.92
CA MET A 57 0.43 9.31 -5.12
C MET A 57 1.33 8.13 -4.77
N GLY A 58 1.01 6.92 -5.22
CA GLY A 58 1.84 5.73 -4.96
C GLY A 58 1.40 4.48 -5.74
N PRO A 59 2.04 3.32 -5.50
CA PRO A 59 1.66 2.05 -6.11
C PRO A 59 0.33 1.55 -5.55
N ALA A 60 -0.46 0.85 -6.38
CA ALA A 60 -1.76 0.33 -5.97
C ALA A 60 -1.68 -0.65 -4.80
N VAL A 61 -0.61 -1.44 -4.74
CA VAL A 61 -0.42 -2.47 -3.71
C VAL A 61 -0.53 -1.87 -2.30
N GLN A 62 -0.14 -0.60 -2.11
CA GLN A 62 -0.16 0.09 -0.82
C GLN A 62 -1.52 0.00 -0.13
N ASP A 63 -2.60 0.36 -0.83
CA ASP A 63 -3.95 0.31 -0.26
C ASP A 63 -4.44 -1.14 -0.13
N LEU A 64 -4.05 -2.03 -1.05
CA LEU A 64 -4.51 -3.42 -1.08
C LEU A 64 -3.92 -4.25 0.07
N TRP A 65 -2.61 -4.14 0.34
CA TRP A 65 -1.97 -4.92 1.39
C TRP A 65 -2.38 -4.46 2.78
N MET A 66 -2.70 -3.17 2.96
CA MET A 66 -3.21 -2.64 4.23
C MET A 66 -4.63 -3.14 4.55
N LEU A 67 -5.42 -3.47 3.52
CA LEU A 67 -6.76 -4.03 3.68
C LEU A 67 -6.75 -5.55 3.86
N ALA A 68 -5.75 -6.23 3.32
CA ALA A 68 -5.62 -7.68 3.40
C ALA A 68 -5.25 -8.15 4.82
N THR A 69 -5.98 -9.12 5.36
CA THR A 69 -5.67 -9.74 6.67
C THR A 69 -4.67 -10.89 6.57
N ASP A 70 -4.60 -11.53 5.40
CA ASP A 70 -3.75 -12.68 5.11
C ASP A 70 -3.58 -12.85 3.58
N ALA A 71 -2.87 -13.90 3.16
CA ALA A 71 -2.62 -14.19 1.76
C ALA A 71 -3.89 -14.54 0.96
N ILE A 72 -4.90 -15.14 1.59
CA ILE A 72 -6.17 -15.50 0.93
C ILE A 72 -6.97 -14.21 0.69
N ALA A 73 -7.08 -13.35 1.71
CA ALA A 73 -7.72 -12.04 1.59
C ALA A 73 -7.04 -11.20 0.51
N MET A 74 -5.70 -11.21 0.44
CA MET A 74 -4.96 -10.54 -0.63
C MET A 74 -5.35 -11.06 -2.02
N GLN A 75 -5.45 -12.38 -2.20
CA GLN A 75 -5.87 -12.97 -3.48
C GLN A 75 -7.28 -12.54 -3.88
N GLN A 76 -8.23 -12.54 -2.94
CA GLN A 76 -9.61 -12.09 -3.17
C GLN A 76 -9.68 -10.60 -3.52
N LEU A 77 -8.90 -9.76 -2.82
CA LEU A 77 -8.81 -8.33 -3.11
C LEU A 77 -8.25 -8.06 -4.49
N LEU A 78 -7.19 -8.78 -4.89
CA LEU A 78 -6.61 -8.66 -6.23
C LEU A 78 -7.60 -9.09 -7.31
N GLU A 79 -8.31 -10.20 -7.12
CA GLU A 79 -9.34 -10.66 -8.05
C GLU A 79 -10.44 -9.61 -8.21
N GLY A 80 -10.98 -9.07 -7.11
CA GLY A 80 -12.01 -8.03 -7.16
C GLY A 80 -11.52 -6.72 -7.78
N TYR A 81 -10.29 -6.32 -7.48
CA TYR A 81 -9.68 -5.12 -8.05
C TYR A 81 -9.46 -5.26 -9.57
N GLU A 82 -9.01 -6.43 -10.03
CA GLU A 82 -8.75 -6.72 -11.45
C GLU A 82 -10.02 -6.71 -12.31
N GLN A 83 -11.21 -6.81 -11.71
CA GLN A 83 -12.49 -6.60 -12.39
C GLN A 83 -12.70 -5.14 -12.83
N MET A 84 -12.04 -4.18 -12.17
CA MET A 84 -12.17 -2.75 -12.45
C MET A 84 -10.96 -2.19 -13.21
N ARG A 85 -9.75 -2.65 -12.88
CA ARG A 85 -8.52 -2.22 -13.54
C ARG A 85 -7.39 -3.25 -13.40
N PRO A 86 -6.48 -3.37 -14.38
CA PRO A 86 -5.33 -4.29 -14.27
C PRO A 86 -4.44 -3.96 -13.07
N PHE A 87 -3.89 -4.99 -12.43
CA PHE A 87 -2.89 -4.88 -11.37
C PHE A 87 -1.53 -5.39 -11.86
N ASP A 88 -0.47 -4.64 -11.61
CA ASP A 88 0.89 -5.07 -11.91
C ASP A 88 1.42 -5.95 -10.76
N ARG A 89 1.59 -7.24 -11.03
CA ARG A 89 2.04 -8.22 -10.04
C ARG A 89 3.46 -7.94 -9.53
N ALA A 90 4.28 -7.16 -10.24
CA ALA A 90 5.58 -6.72 -9.74
C ALA A 90 5.46 -5.87 -8.47
N GLU A 91 4.33 -5.18 -8.27
CA GLU A 91 4.08 -4.39 -7.06
C GLU A 91 4.03 -5.24 -5.79
N LEU A 92 3.75 -6.54 -5.87
CA LEU A 92 3.76 -7.44 -4.71
C LEU A 92 5.13 -7.51 -4.01
N ALA A 93 6.23 -7.22 -4.73
CA ALA A 93 7.56 -7.15 -4.16
C ALA A 93 7.75 -5.97 -3.17
N LEU A 94 6.80 -5.03 -3.13
CA LEU A 94 6.80 -3.89 -2.21
C LEU A 94 6.07 -4.17 -0.89
N VAL A 95 5.39 -5.31 -0.76
CA VAL A 95 4.74 -5.71 0.49
C VAL A 95 5.82 -6.07 1.53
N PRO A 96 5.75 -5.54 2.76
CA PRO A 96 6.66 -5.93 3.84
C PRO A 96 6.59 -7.43 4.11
N ALA A 97 7.75 -8.03 4.38
CA ALA A 97 7.87 -9.45 4.74
C ALA A 97 7.57 -9.69 6.23
#